data_AF-C6WFK2-F1
#
_entry.id   AF-C6WFK2-F1
#
_cell.length_a   1.000
_cell.length_b   1.000
_cell.length_c   1.000
_cell.angle_alpha   90.00
_cell.angle_beta   90.00
_cell.angle_gamma   90.00
#
_symmetry.space_group_name_H-M   'P 1'
#
loop_
_entity.id
_entity.type
_entity.pdbx_description
1 polymer ?
#
loop_
_entity_poly.entity_id
_entity_poly.type
_entity_poly.pdbx_seq_one_letter_code
_entity_poly.pdbx_strand_id
1 'polypeptide(L)'
;MADGFTALYRTGWSPRRVERPTASRGVAPADPVVRCEIRRVAPEAVVEESALDADPDTRDRLITLVLTQARQLGDALLGLAVDRGGTSRPLDLDGVVLGRPVPVDHVPDLLILRPEVAVRHPELSRCGLRVCGPFTAFDPAGLLDRF
;
A
#
# COMPACT_ATOMS: atom_id res chain seq x y z
N MET A 1 -3.23 -17.69 -10.90
CA MET A 1 -2.49 -17.17 -9.74
C MET A 1 -2.98 -15.76 -9.54
N ALA A 2 -3.41 -15.41 -8.33
CA ALA A 2 -3.84 -14.05 -8.04
C ALA A 2 -2.60 -13.27 -7.64
N ASP A 3 -2.17 -12.34 -8.48
CA ASP A 3 -0.93 -11.59 -8.28
C ASP A 3 -1.19 -10.39 -7.35
N GLY A 4 -1.72 -10.68 -6.16
CA GLY A 4 -2.01 -9.67 -5.15
C GLY A 4 -0.76 -8.90 -4.76
N PHE A 5 -0.93 -7.68 -4.28
CA PHE A 5 0.16 -6.80 -3.90
C PHE A 5 -0.24 -5.81 -2.80
N THR A 6 0.76 -5.24 -2.16
CA THR A 6 0.63 -3.99 -1.40
C THR A 6 1.58 -2.95 -2.00
N ALA A 7 1.15 -1.69 -2.11
CA ALA A 7 2.00 -0.59 -2.57
C ALA A 7 1.97 0.54 -1.53
N LEU A 8 3.09 0.77 -0.85
CA LEU A 8 3.24 1.79 0.18
C LEU A 8 4.03 2.98 -0.35
N TYR A 9 3.38 4.15 -0.42
CA TYR A 9 3.95 5.37 -0.96
C TYR A 9 4.41 6.31 0.15
N ARG A 10 5.65 6.77 0.09
CA ARG A 10 6.20 7.67 1.11
C ARG A 10 7.19 8.70 0.57
N THR A 11 7.34 9.79 1.33
CA THR A 11 8.43 10.77 1.18
C THR A 11 9.59 10.49 2.14
N GLY A 12 10.67 11.25 2.00
CA GLY A 12 11.80 11.21 2.95
C GLY A 12 12.59 9.91 2.94
N TRP A 13 12.46 9.11 1.88
CA TRP A 13 13.21 7.87 1.74
C TRP A 13 14.67 8.18 1.37
N SER A 14 15.60 7.68 2.18
CA SER A 14 17.03 7.70 1.86
C SER A 14 17.53 6.27 1.57
N PRO A 15 18.41 6.08 0.56
CA PRO A 15 18.94 4.76 0.20
C PRO A 15 19.65 4.03 1.35
N ARG A 16 20.14 4.77 2.36
CA ARG A 16 20.83 4.22 3.54
C ARG A 16 19.92 3.36 4.44
N ARG A 17 18.60 3.42 4.26
CA ARG A 17 17.64 2.68 5.10
C ARG A 17 17.46 1.21 4.70
N VAL A 18 18.03 0.78 3.57
CA VAL A 18 17.94 -0.60 3.05
C VAL A 18 18.91 -1.56 3.76
N GLU A 19 19.87 -1.06 4.54
CA GLU A 19 20.72 -1.89 5.39
C GLU A 19 20.07 -2.23 6.74
N ARG A 20 18.78 -2.58 6.74
CA ARG A 20 18.32 -3.54 7.73
C ARG A 20 18.53 -4.90 7.10
N PRO A 21 19.48 -5.72 7.58
CA PRO A 21 19.35 -7.14 7.36
C PRO A 21 17.95 -7.48 7.90
N THR A 22 17.06 -7.99 7.05
CA THR A 22 16.19 -9.06 7.50
C THR A 22 17.16 -10.08 8.04
N ALA A 23 17.41 -10.02 9.35
CA ALA A 23 18.34 -10.89 10.01
C ALA A 23 17.80 -12.29 9.77
N SER A 24 18.40 -12.99 8.82
CA SER A 24 18.50 -14.43 8.81
C SER A 24 19.24 -14.82 10.09
N ARG A 25 18.52 -14.77 11.22
CA ARG A 25 18.96 -15.27 12.51
C ARG A 25 17.94 -16.30 12.94
N GLY A 26 18.22 -17.53 12.52
CA GLY A 26 17.44 -18.73 12.85
C GLY A 26 16.31 -18.98 11.87
N VAL A 27 16.63 -19.51 10.69
CA VAL A 27 15.62 -20.06 9.78
C VAL A 27 15.05 -21.32 10.43
N ALA A 28 13.96 -21.15 11.16
CA ALA A 28 12.93 -22.18 11.18
C ALA A 28 12.40 -22.31 9.74
N PRO A 29 12.17 -23.53 9.22
CA PRO A 29 11.75 -23.73 7.84
C PRO A 29 10.26 -23.34 7.69
N ALA A 30 9.94 -22.04 7.64
CA ALA A 30 8.60 -21.54 7.32
C ALA A 30 8.50 -20.03 7.01
N ASP A 31 9.59 -19.26 6.95
CA ASP A 31 9.45 -17.82 6.65
C ASP A 31 9.21 -17.59 5.14
N PRO A 32 8.08 -16.99 4.76
CA PRO A 32 7.76 -16.71 3.37
C PRO A 32 8.74 -15.66 2.82
N VAL A 33 9.33 -15.96 1.67
CA VAL A 33 10.18 -14.99 0.96
C VAL A 33 9.26 -13.93 0.35
N VAL A 34 9.13 -12.80 1.05
CA VAL A 34 8.39 -11.64 0.55
C VAL A 34 9.25 -10.97 -0.52
N ARG A 35 8.77 -10.97 -1.77
CA ARG A 35 9.41 -10.19 -2.81
C ARG A 35 8.97 -8.73 -2.65
N CYS A 36 9.91 -7.89 -2.24
CA CYS A 36 9.74 -6.44 -2.16
C CYS A 36 10.51 -5.73 -3.27
N GLU A 37 9.87 -4.79 -3.95
CA GLU A 37 10.47 -3.88 -4.92
C GLU A 37 10.31 -2.44 -4.43
N ILE A 38 11.40 -1.67 -4.43
CA ILE A 38 11.36 -0.24 -4.10
C ILE A 38 11.68 0.54 -5.36
N ARG A 39 10.78 1.42 -5.77
CA ARG A 39 10.94 2.26 -6.97
C ARG A 39 10.67 3.73 -6.66
N ARG A 40 11.43 4.62 -7.27
CA ARG A 40 11.18 6.07 -7.22
C ARG A 40 10.04 6.42 -8.19
N VAL A 41 9.00 7.10 -7.68
CA VAL A 41 7.81 7.48 -8.47
C VAL A 41 7.72 9.00 -8.71
N ALA A 42 8.39 9.78 -7.86
CA ALA A 42 8.59 11.23 -8.04
C ALA A 42 9.91 11.66 -7.37
N PRO A 43 10.38 12.92 -7.56
CA PRO A 43 11.62 13.39 -6.95
C PRO A 43 11.72 13.09 -5.45
N GLU A 44 10.66 13.34 -4.69
CA GLU A 44 10.63 13.12 -3.24
C GLU A 44 9.77 11.91 -2.84
N ALA A 45 9.39 11.04 -3.77
CA ALA A 45 8.45 9.95 -3.50
C ALA A 45 8.97 8.59 -3.98
N VAL A 46 8.83 7.59 -3.12
CA VAL A 46 9.08 6.19 -3.45
C VAL A 46 7.84 5.35 -3.17
N VAL A 47 7.72 4.26 -3.93
CA VAL A 47 6.79 3.17 -3.65
C VAL A 47 7.60 1.96 -3.21
N GLU A 48 7.12 1.30 -2.15
CA GLU A 48 7.56 -0.02 -1.72
C GLU A 48 6.41 -0.99 -2.04
N GLU A 49 6.61 -1.82 -3.05
CA GLU A 49 5.64 -2.81 -3.50
C GLU A 49 6.04 -4.20 -3.01
N SER A 50 5.09 -4.94 -2.44
CA SER A 50 5.31 -6.30 -1.95
C SER A 50 4.30 -7.23 -2.59
N ALA A 51 4.76 -8.36 -3.14
CA ALA A 51 3.87 -9.39 -3.65
C ALA A 51 3.15 -10.10 -2.50
N LEU A 52 1.85 -10.36 -2.69
CA LEU A 52 1.00 -11.11 -1.76
C LEU A 52 0.74 -12.56 -2.22
N ASP A 53 1.62 -13.09 -3.08
CA ASP A 53 1.61 -14.48 -3.54
C ASP A 53 2.12 -15.42 -2.43
N ALA A 54 1.32 -15.50 -1.37
CA ALA A 54 1.54 -16.36 -0.22
C ALA A 54 0.21 -16.97 0.24
N ASP A 55 0.30 -17.93 1.16
CA ASP A 55 -0.86 -18.49 1.84
C ASP A 55 -1.65 -17.40 2.59
N PRO A 56 -2.94 -17.61 2.90
CA PRO A 56 -3.79 -16.60 3.53
C PRO A 56 -3.24 -16.03 4.85
N ASP A 57 -2.64 -16.86 5.70
CA ASP A 57 -2.14 -16.42 7.00
C ASP A 57 -0.91 -15.51 6.84
N THR A 58 0.00 -15.89 5.96
CA THR A 58 1.13 -15.04 5.58
C THR A 58 0.65 -13.73 4.97
N ARG A 59 -0.32 -13.79 4.05
CA ARG A 59 -0.87 -12.61 3.39
C ARG A 59 -1.45 -11.63 4.41
N ASP A 60 -2.24 -12.11 5.35
CA ASP A 60 -2.84 -11.28 6.40
C ASP A 60 -1.78 -10.67 7.33
N ARG A 61 -0.71 -11.42 7.64
CA ARG A 61 0.45 -10.88 8.39
C ARG A 61 1.18 -9.77 7.62
N LEU A 62 1.35 -9.92 6.31
CA LEU A 62 1.99 -8.88 5.47
C LEU A 62 1.13 -7.62 5.38
N ILE A 63 -0.18 -7.78 5.20
CA ILE A 63 -1.13 -6.67 5.21
C ILE A 63 -1.06 -5.94 6.56
N THR A 64 -1.06 -6.69 7.67
CA THR A 64 -0.90 -6.14 9.03
C THR A 64 0.39 -5.33 9.17
N LEU A 65 1.52 -5.90 8.69
CA LEU A 65 2.83 -5.27 8.76
C LEU A 65 2.84 -3.94 7.98
N VAL A 66 2.33 -3.95 6.75
CA VAL A 66 2.29 -2.76 5.89
C VAL A 66 1.36 -1.69 6.46
N LEU A 67 0.20 -2.06 7.01
CA LEU A 67 -0.69 -1.12 7.70
C LEU A 67 -0.03 -0.49 8.93
N THR A 68 0.68 -1.30 9.71
CA THR A 68 1.46 -0.82 10.85
C THR A 68 2.56 0.15 10.41
N GLN A 69 3.27 -0.17 9.33
CA GLN A 69 4.29 0.70 8.75
C GLN A 69 3.69 2.01 8.24
N ALA A 70 2.53 1.97 7.58
CA ALA A 70 1.82 3.16 7.13
C ALA A 70 1.46 4.09 8.30
N ARG A 71 0.93 3.53 9.40
CA ARG A 71 0.62 4.29 10.63
C ARG A 71 1.87 4.94 11.23
N GLN A 72 3.02 4.24 11.22
CA GLN A 72 4.29 4.75 11.75
C GLN A 72 4.93 5.85 10.88
N LEU A 73 4.61 5.90 9.59
CA LEU A 73 5.17 6.91 8.69
C LEU A 73 4.59 8.31 8.92
N GLY A 74 3.37 8.42 9.48
CA GLY A 74 2.74 9.71 9.75
C GLY A 74 2.70 10.61 8.52
N ASP A 75 3.19 11.84 8.66
CA ASP A 75 3.22 12.84 7.57
C ASP A 75 4.09 12.44 6.36
N ALA A 76 4.98 11.45 6.52
CA ALA A 76 5.76 10.93 5.41
C ALA A 76 4.95 9.97 4.51
N LEU A 77 3.78 9.50 4.95
CA LEU A 77 2.92 8.65 4.13
C LEU A 77 2.23 9.50 3.05
N LEU A 78 2.37 9.08 1.80
CA LEU A 78 1.67 9.67 0.66
C LEU A 78 0.40 8.91 0.31
N GLY A 79 0.42 7.59 0.50
CA GLY A 79 -0.70 6.70 0.26
C GLY A 79 -0.33 5.23 0.47
N LEU A 80 -1.35 4.38 0.49
CA LEU A 80 -1.21 2.93 0.60
C LEU A 80 -2.28 2.26 -0.26
N ALA A 81 -1.90 1.27 -1.05
CA ALA A 81 -2.83 0.36 -1.71
C ALA A 81 -2.60 -1.08 -1.23
N VAL A 82 -3.69 -1.83 -1.02
CA VAL A 82 -3.67 -3.27 -0.75
C VAL A 82 -4.67 -3.92 -1.67
N ASP A 83 -4.22 -4.88 -2.47
CA ASP A 83 -5.07 -5.64 -3.37
C ASP A 83 -4.69 -7.12 -3.28
N ARG A 84 -5.55 -7.94 -2.68
CA ARG A 84 -5.30 -9.37 -2.51
C ARG A 84 -5.53 -10.15 -3.79
N GLY A 85 -6.32 -9.62 -4.72
CA GLY A 85 -6.68 -10.27 -5.98
C GLY A 85 -5.80 -9.85 -7.16
N GLY A 86 -5.11 -8.71 -7.06
CA GLY A 86 -4.33 -8.10 -8.13
C GLY A 86 -5.18 -7.44 -9.22
N THR A 87 -6.48 -7.28 -9.00
CA THR A 87 -7.43 -6.71 -9.98
C THR A 87 -7.14 -5.27 -10.38
N SER A 88 -6.48 -4.51 -9.50
CA SER A 88 -6.10 -3.11 -9.68
C SER A 88 -4.71 -2.93 -10.29
N ARG A 89 -4.00 -4.00 -10.67
CA ARG A 89 -2.69 -3.89 -11.36
C ARG A 89 -2.70 -3.02 -12.63
N PRO A 90 -3.77 -3.02 -13.46
CA PRO A 90 -3.81 -2.14 -14.63
C PRO A 90 -3.94 -0.65 -14.29
N LEU A 91 -4.37 -0.31 -13.07
CA LEU A 91 -4.53 1.07 -12.62
C LEU A 91 -3.16 1.71 -12.36
N ASP A 92 -2.95 2.93 -12.88
CA ASP A 92 -1.77 3.75 -12.54
C ASP A 92 -1.91 4.31 -11.11
N LEU A 93 -1.65 3.45 -10.12
CA LEU A 93 -1.68 3.81 -8.70
C LEU A 93 -0.67 4.91 -8.34
N ASP A 94 0.49 4.96 -9.02
CA ASP A 94 1.46 6.03 -8.85
C ASP A 94 0.83 7.37 -9.21
N GLY A 95 0.16 7.44 -10.36
CA GLY A 95 -0.57 8.62 -10.79
C GLY A 95 -1.70 9.00 -9.83
N VAL A 96 -2.48 8.02 -9.37
CA VAL A 96 -3.57 8.24 -8.40
C VAL A 96 -3.04 8.85 -7.10
N VAL A 97 -2.02 8.26 -6.48
CA VAL A 97 -1.44 8.73 -5.20
C VAL A 97 -0.73 10.09 -5.35
N LEU A 98 -0.13 10.35 -6.51
CA LEU A 98 0.45 11.66 -6.83
C LEU A 98 -0.61 12.70 -7.22
N GLY A 99 -1.90 12.35 -7.23
CA GLY A 99 -3.00 13.25 -7.53
C GLY A 99 -3.07 13.69 -9.00
N ARG A 100 -2.59 12.85 -9.92
CA ARG A 100 -2.79 13.01 -11.36
C ARG A 100 -4.22 12.64 -11.74
N PRO A 101 -4.76 13.17 -12.85
CA PRO A 101 -6.10 12.85 -13.33
C PRO A 101 -6.12 11.48 -14.01
N VAL A 102 -5.94 10.42 -13.21
CA VAL A 102 -6.03 9.03 -13.66
C VAL A 102 -7.44 8.53 -13.36
N PRO A 103 -8.18 8.01 -14.36
CA PRO A 103 -9.49 7.44 -14.11
C PRO A 103 -9.36 6.18 -13.26
N VAL A 104 -10.13 6.09 -12.17
CA VAL A 104 -10.16 4.90 -11.32
C VAL A 104 -11.36 4.03 -11.67
N ASP A 105 -11.13 2.99 -12.46
CA ASP A 105 -12.13 2.01 -12.92
C ASP A 105 -12.16 0.73 -12.06
N HIS A 106 -10.99 0.32 -11.55
CA HIS A 106 -10.81 -0.81 -10.66
C HIS A 106 -10.12 -0.37 -9.39
N VAL A 107 -10.80 -0.54 -8.26
CA VAL A 107 -10.27 -0.14 -6.95
C VAL A 107 -9.66 -1.33 -6.22
N PRO A 108 -8.55 -1.15 -5.50
CA PRO A 108 -7.96 -2.18 -4.65
C PRO A 108 -8.87 -2.47 -3.42
N ASP A 109 -8.57 -3.56 -2.70
CA ASP A 109 -9.29 -3.94 -1.45
C ASP A 109 -9.21 -2.82 -0.39
N LEU A 110 -8.12 -2.05 -0.40
CA LEU A 110 -7.93 -0.85 0.41
C LEU A 110 -7.07 0.16 -0.35
N LEU A 111 -7.48 1.42 -0.33
CA LEU A 111 -6.72 2.56 -0.83
C LEU A 111 -6.75 3.70 0.19
N ILE A 112 -5.59 4.08 0.72
CA ILE A 112 -5.42 5.23 1.61
C ILE A 112 -4.73 6.34 0.83
N LEU A 113 -5.30 7.54 0.86
CA LEU A 113 -4.82 8.73 0.18
C LEU A 113 -4.81 9.92 1.13
N ARG A 114 -4.00 10.92 0.81
CA ARG A 114 -4.14 12.24 1.45
C ARG A 114 -5.47 12.89 1.06
N PRO A 115 -6.14 13.64 1.96
CA PRO A 115 -7.43 14.24 1.68
C PRO A 115 -7.44 15.12 0.42
N GLU A 116 -6.38 15.91 0.20
CA GLU A 116 -6.22 16.78 -0.97
C GLU A 116 -6.06 16.01 -2.29
N VAL A 117 -5.62 14.75 -2.21
CA VAL A 117 -5.53 13.84 -3.36
C VAL A 117 -6.87 13.14 -3.57
N ALA A 118 -7.52 12.67 -2.50
CA ALA A 118 -8.81 11.99 -2.57
C ALA A 118 -9.90 12.85 -3.22
N VAL A 119 -9.91 14.17 -2.97
CA VAL A 119 -10.85 15.12 -3.60
C VAL A 119 -10.72 15.17 -5.13
N ARG A 120 -9.56 14.81 -5.69
CA ARG A 120 -9.33 14.78 -7.14
C ARG A 120 -9.93 13.54 -7.82
N HIS A 121 -10.39 12.58 -7.04
CA HIS A 121 -10.95 11.30 -7.48
C HIS A 121 -12.40 11.17 -6.98
N PRO A 122 -13.35 11.95 -7.53
CA PRO A 122 -14.75 11.95 -7.09
C PRO A 122 -15.42 10.57 -7.20
N GLU A 123 -14.94 9.70 -8.09
CA GLU A 123 -15.36 8.32 -8.21
C GLU A 123 -15.14 7.51 -6.92
N LEU A 124 -14.04 7.74 -6.20
CA LEU A 124 -13.78 7.08 -4.92
C LEU A 124 -14.77 7.55 -3.83
N SER A 125 -15.19 8.82 -3.90
CA SER A 125 -16.17 9.40 -2.97
C SER A 125 -17.53 8.69 -3.04
N ARG A 126 -17.92 8.23 -4.24
CA ARG A 126 -19.18 7.51 -4.44
C ARG A 126 -19.17 6.11 -3.81
N CYS A 127 -17.99 5.55 -3.57
CA CYS A 127 -17.83 4.19 -3.09
C CYS A 127 -17.70 4.09 -1.56
N GLY A 128 -17.75 5.21 -0.83
CA GLY A 128 -17.77 5.22 0.63
C GLY A 128 -16.40 5.48 1.26
N LEU A 129 -15.90 6.70 1.12
CA LEU A 129 -14.67 7.14 1.79
C LEU A 129 -14.87 7.22 3.30
N ARG A 130 -13.85 6.78 4.04
CA ARG A 130 -13.76 6.83 5.49
C ARG A 130 -12.58 7.70 5.90
N VAL A 131 -12.73 8.45 6.97
CA VAL A 131 -11.62 9.21 7.56
C VAL A 131 -10.74 8.23 8.35
N CYS A 132 -9.44 8.23 8.07
CA CYS A 132 -8.44 7.40 8.72
C CYS A 132 -7.28 8.27 9.21
N GLY A 133 -7.45 8.86 10.40
CA GLY A 133 -6.48 9.84 10.93
C GLY A 133 -6.39 11.08 10.01
N PRO A 134 -5.18 11.52 9.62
CA PRO A 134 -5.02 12.62 8.66
C PRO A 134 -5.25 12.20 7.20
N PHE A 135 -5.60 10.94 6.95
CA PHE A 135 -5.81 10.38 5.61
C PHE A 135 -7.28 10.08 5.33
N THR A 136 -7.58 9.90 4.06
CA THR A 136 -8.85 9.38 3.58
C THR A 136 -8.64 7.96 3.06
N ALA A 137 -9.43 7.02 3.55
CA ALA A 137 -9.36 5.62 3.16
C ALA A 137 -10.61 5.22 2.39
N PHE A 138 -10.41 4.45 1.33
CA PHE A 138 -11.41 3.66 0.65
C PHE A 138 -11.16 2.20 1.01
N ASP A 139 -12.10 1.57 1.72
CA ASP A 139 -11.90 0.25 2.32
C ASP A 139 -13.12 -0.66 2.11
N PRO A 140 -13.39 -1.09 0.87
CA PRO A 140 -14.52 -1.96 0.56
C PRO A 140 -14.40 -3.34 1.21
N ALA A 141 -13.18 -3.77 1.53
CA ALA A 141 -12.91 -5.06 2.15
C ALA A 141 -12.97 -5.02 3.69
N GLY A 142 -13.15 -3.84 4.30
CA GLY A 142 -13.16 -3.68 5.76
C GLY A 142 -11.83 -4.07 6.41
N LEU A 143 -10.71 -3.87 5.71
CA LEU A 143 -9.38 -4.18 6.20
C LEU A 143 -9.01 -3.29 7.40
N LEU A 144 -9.46 -2.04 7.46
CA LEU A 144 -9.17 -1.14 8.57
C LEU A 144 -9.94 -1.49 9.85
N ASP A 145 -11.14 -2.08 9.76
CA ASP A 145 -11.91 -2.48 10.95
C ASP A 145 -11.29 -3.66 11.70
N ARG A 146 -10.31 -4.33 11.08
CA ARG A 146 -9.55 -5.42 11.69
C ARG A 146 -8.35 -4.94 12.51
N PHE A 147 -8.06 -3.63 12.54
CA PHE A 147 -6.81 -3.08 13.11
C PHE A 147 -6.94 -1.77 13.89
#